data_AF-A0A932PE46-F1
#
_entry.id   AF-A0A932PE46-F1
#
_cell.length_a   1.000
_cell.length_b   1.000
_cell.length_c   1.000
_cell.angle_alpha   90.00
_cell.angle_beta   90.00
_cell.angle_gamma   90.00
#
_symmetry.space_group_name_H-M   'P 1'
#
loop_
_entity.id
_entity.type
_entity.pdbx_description
1 polymer ?
#
loop_
_entity_poly.entity_id
_entity_poly.type
_entity_poly.pdbx_seq_one_letter_code
_entity_poly.pdbx_strand_id
1 'polypeptide(L)'
;MDLLITVIGNAVADSVFREKLLKEPVKTLDDWGFRLTKREVGLLEEIFAELTDEGIHDLADRFDCLGKALYRNIDGAMARKVAPICPQKNCPMSVYPRLANLRDDLRKVAIEESKKAA
;
A
#
# COMPACT_ATOMS: atom_id res chain seq x y z
N MET A 1 3.84 -15.53 9.60
CA MET A 1 4.43 -14.20 9.36
C MET A 1 3.44 -13.19 9.89
N ASP A 2 3.89 -12.13 10.55
CA ASP A 2 3.04 -11.24 11.34
C ASP A 2 2.07 -10.46 10.42
N LEU A 3 0.81 -10.90 10.39
CA LEU A 3 -0.23 -10.33 9.53
C LEU A 3 -0.36 -8.83 9.77
N LEU A 4 -0.28 -8.42 11.04
CA LEU A 4 -0.38 -7.03 11.48
C LEU A 4 0.71 -6.15 10.87
N ILE A 5 1.96 -6.63 10.84
CA ILE A 5 3.07 -5.89 10.22
C ILE A 5 2.80 -5.68 8.72
N THR A 6 2.24 -6.69 8.05
CA THR A 6 1.87 -6.59 6.63
C THR A 6 0.76 -5.58 6.41
N VAL A 7 -0.27 -5.58 7.26
CA VAL A 7 -1.38 -4.62 7.21
C VAL A 7 -0.88 -3.19 7.44
N ILE A 8 -0.06 -2.98 8.47
CA ILE A 8 0.56 -1.69 8.76
C ILE A 8 1.39 -1.22 7.57
N GLY A 9 2.21 -2.10 6.98
CA GLY A 9 3.00 -1.76 5.80
C GLY A 9 2.14 -1.31 4.62
N ASN A 10 1.01 -1.97 4.37
CA ASN A 10 0.07 -1.55 3.32
C ASN A 10 -0.59 -0.21 3.65
N ALA A 11 -1.00 0.01 4.90
CA ALA A 11 -1.61 1.29 5.32
C ALA A 11 -0.62 2.47 5.26
N VAL A 12 0.68 2.19 5.42
CA VAL A 12 1.74 3.19 5.24
C VAL A 12 2.00 3.49 3.76
N ALA A 13 1.98 2.47 2.92
CA ALA A 13 2.31 2.59 1.49
C ALA A 13 1.14 3.07 0.62
N ASP A 14 -0.10 2.85 1.05
CA ASP A 14 -1.32 3.08 0.27
C ASP A 14 -2.37 3.82 1.10
N SER A 15 -2.59 5.09 0.75
CA SER A 15 -3.55 5.96 1.43
C SER A 15 -5.00 5.49 1.22
N VAL A 16 -5.33 4.88 0.08
CA VAL A 16 -6.69 4.39 -0.21
C VAL A 16 -6.99 3.17 0.66
N PHE A 17 -6.03 2.25 0.76
CA PHE A 17 -6.15 1.11 1.68
C PHE A 17 -6.30 1.60 3.12
N ARG A 18 -5.47 2.56 3.56
CA ARG A 18 -5.55 3.14 4.91
C ARG A 18 -6.90 3.76 5.21
N GLU A 19 -7.43 4.60 4.33
CA GLU A 19 -8.72 5.27 4.53
C GLU A 19 -9.86 4.26 4.68
N LYS A 20 -9.84 3.18 3.90
CA LYS A 20 -10.82 2.10 4.01
C LYS A 20 -10.62 1.27 5.28
N LEU A 21 -9.37 0.95 5.61
CA LEU A 21 -9.00 0.18 6.81
C LEU A 21 -9.50 0.87 8.08
N LEU A 22 -9.36 2.20 8.15
CA LEU A 22 -9.80 3.00 9.31
C LEU A 22 -11.33 3.10 9.43
N LYS A 23 -12.08 2.83 8.35
CA LYS A 23 -13.56 2.88 8.34
C LYS A 23 -14.19 1.52 8.53
N GLU A 24 -13.70 0.52 7.79
CA GLU A 24 -14.24 -0.83 7.73
C GLU A 24 -13.09 -1.85 7.79
N PRO A 25 -12.43 -2.05 8.95
CA PRO A 25 -11.17 -2.77 9.04
C PRO A 25 -11.26 -4.23 8.56
N VAL A 26 -12.26 -4.98 9.05
CA VAL A 26 -12.45 -6.40 8.71
C VAL A 26 -12.74 -6.58 7.22
N LYS A 27 -13.67 -5.79 6.69
CA LYS A 27 -14.06 -5.85 5.28
C LYS A 27 -12.93 -5.42 4.35
N THR A 28 -12.21 -4.36 4.71
CA THR A 28 -11.06 -3.90 3.92
C THR A 28 -9.97 -4.96 3.85
N LEU A 29 -9.71 -5.67 4.96
CA LEU A 29 -8.71 -6.73 4.97
C LEU A 29 -9.13 -7.93 4.11
N ASP A 30 -10.40 -8.34 4.17
CA ASP A 30 -10.93 -9.41 3.31
C ASP A 30 -10.91 -9.02 1.82
N ASP A 31 -11.35 -7.80 1.49
CA ASP A 31 -11.30 -7.24 0.13
C ASP A 31 -9.87 -7.16 -0.40
N TRP A 32 -8.89 -6.90 0.49
CA TRP A 32 -7.46 -6.92 0.17
C TRP A 32 -6.83 -8.32 0.22
N GLY A 33 -7.62 -9.38 0.37
CA GLY A 33 -7.15 -10.76 0.30
C GLY A 33 -6.39 -11.23 1.55
N PHE A 34 -6.44 -10.47 2.65
CA PHE A 34 -5.92 -10.93 3.94
C PHE A 34 -6.89 -11.94 4.54
N ARG A 35 -6.40 -13.15 4.81
CA ARG A 35 -7.17 -14.18 5.47
C ARG A 35 -7.08 -14.02 6.97
N LEU A 36 -8.13 -13.47 7.57
CA LEU A 36 -8.25 -13.34 9.01
C LEU A 36 -8.77 -14.64 9.62
N THR A 37 -8.14 -15.07 10.70
CA THR A 37 -8.72 -16.05 11.61
C THR A 37 -9.81 -15.39 12.47
N LYS A 38 -10.73 -16.19 13.01
CA LYS A 38 -11.79 -15.69 13.91
C LYS A 38 -11.23 -14.88 15.10
N ARG A 39 -10.05 -15.26 15.61
CA ARG A 39 -9.39 -14.57 16.70
C ARG A 39 -8.87 -13.19 16.28
N GLU A 40 -8.32 -13.08 15.08
CA GLU A 40 -7.82 -11.81 14.53
C GLU A 40 -8.96 -10.85 14.20
N VAL A 41 -10.11 -11.38 13.73
CA VAL A 41 -11.33 -10.58 13.56
C VAL A 41 -11.76 -9.95 14.89
N GLY A 42 -11.89 -10.76 15.96
CA GLY A 42 -12.27 -10.24 17.27
C GLY A 42 -11.29 -9.20 17.82
N LEU A 43 -9.98 -9.42 17.64
CA LEU A 43 -8.95 -8.44 18.02
C LEU A 43 -9.08 -7.12 17.25
N LEU A 44 -9.33 -7.18 15.95
CA LEU A 44 -9.52 -5.97 15.14
C LEU A 44 -10.80 -5.25 15.53
N GLU A 45 -11.89 -5.96 15.74
CA GLU A 45 -13.14 -5.37 16.22
C GLU A 45 -12.95 -4.69 17.57
N GLU A 46 -12.24 -5.30 18.52
CA GLU A 46 -11.91 -4.68 19.81
C GLU A 46 -11.04 -3.43 19.67
N ILE A 47 -9.96 -3.51 18.87
CA ILE A 47 -9.05 -2.38 18.65
C ILE A 47 -9.79 -1.19 18.05
N PHE A 48 -10.66 -1.42 17.06
CA PHE A 48 -11.34 -0.35 16.35
C PHE A 48 -12.67 0.07 16.99
N ALA A 49 -13.28 -0.74 17.86
CA ALA A 49 -14.52 -0.38 18.56
C ALA A 49 -14.33 0.75 19.58
N GLU A 50 -13.14 0.83 20.19
CA GLU A 50 -12.82 1.87 21.19
C GLU A 50 -12.21 3.14 20.57
N LEU A 51 -12.02 3.17 19.25
CA LEU A 51 -11.40 4.30 18.56
C LEU A 51 -12.43 5.42 18.33
N THR A 52 -12.18 6.58 18.94
CA THR A 52 -12.92 7.81 18.66
C THR A 52 -12.50 8.40 17.31
N ASP A 53 -13.30 9.32 16.75
CA ASP A 53 -12.94 10.05 15.52
C ASP A 53 -11.56 10.75 15.65
N GLU A 54 -11.25 11.26 16.84
CA GLU A 54 -9.96 11.86 17.18
C GLU A 54 -8.83 10.81 17.17
N GLY A 55 -9.09 9.61 17.70
CA GLY A 55 -8.16 8.48 17.63
C GLY A 55 -7.92 8.02 16.20
N ILE A 56 -8.94 8.06 15.34
CA ILE A 56 -8.81 7.70 13.92
C ILE A 56 -7.90 8.70 13.21
N HIS A 57 -8.07 10.00 13.50
CA HIS A 57 -7.21 11.04 12.95
C HIS A 57 -5.75 10.90 13.42
N ASP A 58 -5.52 10.70 14.73
CA ASP A 58 -4.17 10.48 15.27
C ASP A 58 -3.50 9.25 14.62
N LEU A 59 -4.26 8.17 14.42
CA LEU A 59 -3.74 6.97 13.78
C LEU A 59 -3.39 7.20 12.30
N ALA A 60 -4.22 7.95 11.56
CA ALA A 60 -3.94 8.35 10.19
C ALA A 60 -2.65 9.20 10.11
N ASP A 61 -2.49 10.17 11.01
CA ASP A 61 -1.29 11.03 11.08
C ASP A 61 -0.03 10.22 11.39
N ARG A 62 -0.13 9.20 12.25
CA ARG A 62 0.98 8.29 12.55
C ARG A 62 1.37 7.46 11.33
N PHE A 63 0.41 6.95 10.56
CA PHE A 63 0.72 6.25 9.31
C PHE A 63 1.42 7.16 8.31
N ASP A 64 0.97 8.41 8.19
CA ASP A 64 1.62 9.40 7.32
C ASP A 64 3.03 9.77 7.80
N CYS A 65 3.22 9.94 9.11
CA CYS A 65 4.53 10.20 9.69
C CYS A 65 5.48 9.02 9.45
N LEU A 66 5.00 7.79 9.63
CA LEU A 66 5.76 6.58 9.35
C LEU A 66 6.09 6.44 7.86
N GLY A 67 5.14 6.74 6.97
CA GLY A 67 5.37 6.77 5.52
C GLY A 67 6.43 7.79 5.14
N LYS A 68 6.32 9.01 5.67
CA LYS A 68 7.35 10.05 5.49
C LYS A 68 8.69 9.59 6.03
N ALA A 69 8.77 8.92 7.18
CA ALA A 69 10.03 8.44 7.74
C ALA A 69 10.67 7.33 6.90
N LEU A 70 9.87 6.35 6.45
CA LEU A 70 10.36 5.22 5.65
C LEU A 70 10.74 5.64 4.23
N TYR A 71 9.97 6.56 3.64
CA TYR A 71 10.14 6.97 2.26
C TYR A 71 10.89 8.31 2.08
N ARG A 72 11.22 9.04 3.16
CA ARG A 72 11.98 10.32 3.11
C ARG A 72 13.31 10.23 2.41
N ASN A 73 14.00 9.10 2.57
CA ASN A 73 15.35 8.90 2.04
C ASN A 73 15.34 8.24 0.66
N ILE A 74 14.15 8.01 0.08
CA ILE A 74 14.03 7.63 -1.32
C ILE A 74 14.15 8.93 -2.14
N ASP A 75 15.36 9.48 -2.21
CA ASP A 75 15.64 10.72 -2.93
C ASP A 75 16.37 10.44 -4.25
N GLY A 76 15.99 11.21 -5.28
CA GLY A 76 16.71 11.42 -6.54
C GLY A 76 16.78 10.24 -7.53
N ALA A 77 17.57 9.21 -7.23
CA ALA A 77 17.85 8.12 -8.16
C ALA A 77 16.91 6.92 -7.97
N MET A 78 16.49 6.68 -6.72
CA MET A 78 15.45 5.71 -6.38
C MET A 78 14.07 6.35 -6.42
N ALA A 79 13.88 7.67 -6.21
CA ALA A 79 12.56 8.30 -6.37
C ALA A 79 12.02 8.18 -7.80
N ARG A 80 12.86 8.40 -8.84
CA ARG A 80 12.44 8.23 -10.24
C ARG A 80 12.26 6.77 -10.66
N LYS A 81 12.86 5.84 -9.91
CA LYS A 81 12.62 4.40 -10.08
C LYS A 81 11.38 3.98 -9.30
N VAL A 82 11.21 4.38 -8.05
CA VAL A 82 10.20 3.94 -7.10
C VAL A 82 8.88 4.70 -7.24
N ALA A 83 8.90 5.97 -7.63
CA ALA A 83 7.68 6.74 -7.89
C ALA A 83 6.89 6.26 -9.13
N PRO A 84 7.45 5.40 -10.00
CA PRO A 84 6.62 4.50 -10.79
C PRO A 84 6.75 3.01 -10.44
N ILE A 85 7.61 2.53 -9.52
CA ILE A 85 7.63 1.10 -9.09
C ILE A 85 6.52 0.85 -8.05
N CYS A 86 5.29 1.06 -8.47
CA CYS A 86 4.31 -0.02 -8.39
C CYS A 86 3.25 0.19 -9.48
N PRO A 87 3.57 -0.10 -10.76
CA PRO A 87 2.59 -0.06 -11.84
C PRO A 87 2.18 -1.51 -12.18
N GLN A 88 2.13 -2.42 -11.19
CA GLN A 88 1.77 -3.85 -11.34
C GLN A 88 2.85 -4.78 -11.92
N LYS A 89 4.00 -4.87 -11.26
CA LYS A 89 4.80 -6.09 -11.41
C LYS A 89 4.24 -7.15 -10.46
N ASN A 90 3.97 -8.35 -11.00
CA ASN A 90 3.57 -9.56 -10.29
C ASN A 90 4.47 -9.80 -9.06
N CYS A 91 4.11 -9.20 -7.94
CA CYS A 91 4.56 -9.60 -6.63
C CYS A 91 3.57 -10.67 -6.17
N PRO A 92 4.00 -11.92 -5.90
CA PRO A 92 3.10 -12.97 -5.41
C PRO A 92 2.45 -12.64 -4.05
N MET A 93 2.84 -11.51 -3.44
CA MET A 93 2.36 -10.97 -2.16
C MET A 93 1.66 -9.61 -2.30
N SER A 94 1.35 -9.12 -3.52
CA SER A 94 0.67 -7.83 -3.72
C SER A 94 -0.78 -8.01 -4.18
N VAL A 95 -1.65 -7.15 -3.64
CA VAL A 95 -3.12 -7.22 -3.73
C VAL A 95 -3.69 -6.47 -4.94
N TYR A 96 -2.87 -5.73 -5.70
CA TYR A 96 -3.37 -4.91 -6.81
C TYR A 96 -3.73 -5.75 -8.06
N PRO A 97 -4.82 -5.43 -8.79
CA PRO A 97 -5.26 -6.16 -9.98
C PRO A 97 -4.23 -6.04 -11.12
N ARG A 98 -4.19 -7.02 -12.03
CA ARG A 98 -3.26 -7.06 -13.19
C ARG A 98 -3.75 -6.17 -14.34
N LEU A 99 -2.99 -5.18 -14.83
CA LEU A 99 -3.22 -4.57 -16.16
C LEU A 99 -2.57 -5.45 -17.22
N ALA A 100 -3.31 -5.70 -18.28
CA ALA A 100 -3.01 -6.72 -19.28
C ALA A 100 -1.79 -6.42 -20.19
N ASN A 101 -1.22 -5.21 -20.21
CA ASN A 101 -0.32 -4.80 -21.31
C ASN A 101 1.00 -4.10 -20.90
N LEU A 102 1.38 -4.17 -19.62
CA LEU A 102 2.52 -3.42 -19.07
C LEU A 102 3.85 -3.67 -19.82
N ARG A 103 4.03 -4.87 -20.38
CA ARG A 103 5.28 -5.24 -21.08
C ARG A 103 5.44 -4.49 -22.41
N ASP A 104 4.35 -4.27 -23.13
CA ASP A 104 4.38 -3.58 -24.41
C ASP A 104 4.47 -2.07 -24.22
N ASP A 105 3.85 -1.55 -23.16
CA ASP A 105 3.96 -0.14 -22.77
C ASP A 105 5.40 0.23 -22.37
N LEU A 106 6.07 -0.63 -21.58
CA LEU A 106 7.46 -0.42 -21.19
C LEU A 106 8.44 -0.49 -22.38
N ARG A 107 8.15 -1.34 -23.38
CA ARG A 107 8.96 -1.41 -24.62
C ARG A 107 8.83 -0.13 -25.44
N LYS A 108 7.62 0.42 -25.57
CA LYS A 108 7.40 1.69 -26.28
C LYS A 108 8.15 2.84 -25.62
N VAL A 109 8.05 2.97 -24.29
CA VAL A 109 8.75 4.00 -23.52
C VAL A 109 10.26 3.87 -23.67
N ALA A 110 10.81 2.65 -23.60
CA ALA A 110 12.26 2.43 -23.77
C ALA A 110 12.76 2.83 -25.17
N ILE A 111 11.97 2.58 -26.21
CA ILE A 111 12.29 2.97 -27.59
C ILE A 111 12.22 4.49 -27.77
N GLU A 112 11.22 5.15 -27.18
CA GLU A 112 11.08 6.61 -27.25
C GLU A 112 12.21 7.34 -26.53
N GLU A 113 12.62 6.86 -25.35
CA GLU A 113 13.74 7.45 -24.61
C GLU A 113 15.08 7.23 -25.33
N SER A 114 15.26 6.07 -26.00
CA SER A 114 16.47 5.80 -26.80
C SER A 114 16.60 6.73 -28.02
N LYS A 115 15.48 7.23 -28.56
CA LYS A 115 15.47 8.19 -29.68
C LYS A 115 15.72 9.63 -29.26
N LYS A 116 15.51 9.97 -27.98
CA LYS A 116 15.81 11.31 -27.44
C LYS A 116 17.26 11.47 -27.02
N ALA A 117 17.97 10.36 -26.82
CA ALA A 117 19.37 10.34 -26.38
C ALA A 117 20.38 10.22 -27.55
N ALA A 118 19.90 10.18 -28.79
CA ALA A 118 20.69 10.21 -30.02
C ALA A 118 20.41 11.51 -30.79
#